data_AF-A0AAW4JXP0-F1
#
_entry.id   AF-A0AAW4JXP0-F1
#
_cell.length_a   1.000
_cell.length_b   1.000
_cell.length_c   1.000
_cell.angle_alpha   90.00
_cell.angle_beta   90.00
_cell.angle_gamma   90.00
#
_symmetry.space_group_name_H-M   'P 1'
#
loop_
_entity.id
_entity.type
_entity.pdbx_description
1 polymer ?
#
loop_
_entity_poly.entity_id
_entity_poly.type
_entity_poly.pdbx_seq_one_letter_code
_entity_poly.pdbx_strand_id
1 'polypeptide(L)'
;MDQEFKRWTRLLRAIEAGTKIELDGYILNDSFRSNLEKFVKLCLENYNKNDLAPVVYSVIQEMLLRATVSNLREYFCQENGIDFFDQNSFDSSEEQFRKFLNTLDLKAVRDSLKSKDLFLKVIIRHNHTGLAAEVFNNSKSIPFIEERLRKYLASAMEYKNLMDYYNSYPEDKEGKNLGLAFSILMLRETGLKPELLRISSRNDVHISRLEIPFGEEYKSIRKQILKSSIFTNENQEPELPWKTSRCSYCGRTVDDRIFFSKIPEDIPVKGIPEPVRSGNGICAWCFSSYLT
;
A
#
# COMPACT_ATOMS: atom_id res chain seq x y z
N MET A 1 -4.98 29.89 -9.23
CA MET A 1 -4.22 29.50 -10.44
C MET A 1 -2.75 29.18 -10.13
N ASP A 2 -1.98 30.09 -9.52
CA ASP A 2 -0.53 29.88 -9.25
C ASP A 2 -0.23 28.74 -8.24
N GLN A 3 -1.12 28.50 -7.27
CA GLN A 3 -0.92 27.46 -6.24
C GLN A 3 -1.21 26.04 -6.74
N GLU A 4 -2.19 25.87 -7.63
CA GLU A 4 -2.49 24.57 -8.26
C GLU A 4 -1.41 24.18 -9.25
N PHE A 5 -0.92 25.14 -10.03
CA PHE A 5 0.20 24.92 -10.95
C PHE A 5 1.46 24.46 -10.19
N LYS A 6 1.82 25.13 -9.09
CA LYS A 6 2.96 24.72 -8.24
C LYS A 6 2.79 23.33 -7.61
N ARG A 7 1.57 22.95 -7.22
CA ARG A 7 1.27 21.59 -6.72
C ARG A 7 1.45 20.56 -7.82
N TRP A 8 0.97 20.85 -9.02
CA TRP A 8 1.11 19.99 -10.20
C TRP A 8 2.57 19.76 -10.57
N THR A 9 3.39 20.82 -10.65
CA THR A 9 4.82 20.68 -10.96
C THR A 9 5.57 19.89 -9.89
N ARG A 10 5.21 20.06 -8.60
CA ARG A 10 5.80 19.26 -7.51
C ARG A 10 5.44 17.78 -7.61
N LEU A 11 4.19 17.48 -7.96
CA LEU A 11 3.73 16.11 -8.17
C LEU A 11 4.50 15.43 -9.30
N LEU A 12 4.62 16.08 -10.46
CA LEU A 12 5.35 15.53 -11.61
C LEU A 12 6.81 15.25 -11.25
N ARG A 13 7.50 16.19 -10.59
CA ARG A 13 8.88 15.96 -10.12
C ARG A 13 9.00 14.82 -9.11
N ALA A 14 8.03 14.68 -8.22
CA ALA A 14 8.01 13.57 -7.26
C ALA A 14 7.86 12.22 -7.97
N ILE A 15 7.03 12.16 -9.01
CA ILE A 15 6.83 10.97 -9.85
C ILE A 15 8.09 10.66 -10.67
N GLU A 16 8.70 11.66 -11.30
CA GLU A 16 9.97 11.50 -12.03
C GLU A 16 11.08 10.96 -11.11
N ALA A 17 11.11 11.40 -9.85
CA ALA A 17 12.06 10.93 -8.84
C ALA A 17 11.71 9.54 -8.24
N GLY A 18 10.61 8.91 -8.66
CA GLY A 18 10.17 7.61 -8.12
C GLY A 18 9.69 7.67 -6.67
N THR A 19 9.23 8.83 -6.22
CA THR A 19 8.74 9.03 -4.85
C THR A 19 7.44 8.27 -4.65
N LYS A 20 7.30 7.54 -3.53
CA LYS A 20 6.04 6.88 -3.19
C LYS A 20 4.89 7.89 -3.10
N ILE A 21 3.72 7.50 -3.57
CA ILE A 21 2.48 8.27 -3.45
C ILE A 21 1.63 7.63 -2.34
N GLU A 22 1.10 8.46 -1.45
CA GLU A 22 0.18 8.03 -0.40
C GLU A 22 -1.14 8.80 -0.53
N LEU A 23 -2.26 8.07 -0.50
CA LEU A 23 -3.61 8.62 -0.44
C LEU A 23 -4.30 8.09 0.82
N ASP A 24 -4.72 9.00 1.68
CA ASP A 24 -5.39 8.68 2.93
C ASP A 24 -6.84 9.18 2.91
N GLY A 25 -7.73 8.37 3.47
CA GLY A 25 -9.14 8.70 3.58
C GLY A 25 -9.87 7.78 4.55
N TYR A 26 -11.16 8.04 4.69
CA TYR A 26 -12.08 7.21 5.49
C TYR A 26 -13.22 6.65 4.63
N ILE A 27 -13.49 7.29 3.47
CA ILE A 27 -14.53 6.91 2.53
C ILE A 27 -13.99 6.95 1.10
N LEU A 28 -14.55 6.09 0.24
CA LEU A 28 -14.25 6.08 -1.20
C LEU A 28 -15.21 7.02 -1.95
N ASN A 29 -14.88 8.31 -1.98
CA ASN A 29 -15.65 9.35 -2.70
C ASN A 29 -15.07 9.66 -4.09
N ASP A 30 -15.77 10.48 -4.88
CA ASP A 30 -15.37 10.84 -6.24
C ASP A 30 -14.01 11.55 -6.30
N SER A 31 -13.69 12.38 -5.31
CA SER A 31 -12.38 13.03 -5.23
C SER A 31 -11.25 12.02 -5.00
N PHE A 32 -11.48 11.01 -4.17
CA PHE A 32 -10.52 9.93 -3.92
C PHE A 32 -10.28 9.14 -5.21
N ARG A 33 -11.36 8.75 -5.89
CA ARG A 33 -11.33 8.01 -7.17
C ARG A 33 -10.59 8.80 -8.26
N SER A 34 -10.95 10.07 -8.44
CA SER A 34 -10.30 10.94 -9.44
C SER A 34 -8.82 11.17 -9.16
N ASN A 35 -8.44 11.35 -7.90
CA ASN A 35 -7.03 11.49 -7.52
C ASN A 35 -6.25 10.20 -7.77
N LEU A 36 -6.81 9.05 -7.40
CA LEU A 36 -6.20 7.75 -7.66
C LEU A 36 -5.99 7.52 -9.16
N GLU A 37 -7.02 7.72 -9.99
CA GLU A 37 -6.95 7.57 -11.43
C GLU A 37 -5.83 8.43 -12.03
N LYS A 38 -5.79 9.71 -11.64
CA LYS A 38 -4.75 10.65 -12.07
C LYS A 38 -3.36 10.17 -11.68
N PHE A 39 -3.15 9.75 -10.43
CA PHE A 39 -1.82 9.30 -9.98
C PHE A 39 -1.39 8.00 -10.66
N VAL A 40 -2.28 7.03 -10.82
CA VAL A 40 -1.98 5.78 -11.55
C VAL A 40 -1.57 6.10 -12.98
N LYS A 41 -2.33 6.95 -13.66
CA LYS A 41 -2.04 7.38 -15.04
C LYS A 41 -0.68 8.07 -15.13
N LEU A 42 -0.41 9.09 -14.31
CA LEU A 42 0.87 9.81 -14.32
C LEU A 42 2.06 8.89 -14.01
N CYS A 43 1.92 7.96 -13.06
CA CYS A 43 2.97 7.00 -12.74
C CYS A 43 3.30 6.10 -13.93
N LEU A 44 2.30 5.60 -14.63
CA LEU A 44 2.49 4.73 -15.79
C LEU A 44 2.98 5.50 -17.03
N GLU A 45 2.54 6.75 -17.20
CA GLU A 45 3.03 7.70 -18.21
C GLU A 45 4.53 7.93 -18.09
N ASN A 46 5.03 8.11 -16.88
CA ASN A 46 6.45 8.29 -16.62
C ASN A 46 7.33 7.12 -17.12
N TYR A 47 6.77 5.91 -17.29
CA TYR A 47 7.49 4.72 -17.76
C TYR A 47 7.04 4.22 -19.13
N ASN A 48 6.23 5.00 -19.87
CA ASN A 48 5.66 4.61 -21.16
C ASN A 48 4.79 3.34 -21.09
N LYS A 49 4.00 3.17 -20.01
CA LYS A 49 3.11 2.01 -19.75
C LYS A 49 1.63 2.40 -19.66
N ASN A 50 1.21 3.39 -20.45
CA ASN A 50 -0.12 4.01 -20.41
C ASN A 50 -1.26 3.07 -20.71
N ASP A 51 -0.98 2.09 -21.56
CA ASP A 51 -1.86 0.99 -21.93
C ASP A 51 -2.33 0.19 -20.70
N LEU A 52 -1.51 0.12 -19.63
CA LEU A 52 -1.87 -0.60 -18.41
C LEU A 52 -2.76 0.21 -17.45
N ALA A 53 -2.87 1.53 -17.64
CA ALA A 53 -3.55 2.41 -16.67
C ALA A 53 -5.01 2.04 -16.41
N PRO A 54 -5.85 1.72 -17.42
CA PRO A 54 -7.24 1.33 -17.19
C PRO A 54 -7.36 0.06 -16.33
N VAL A 55 -6.55 -0.95 -16.61
CA VAL A 55 -6.57 -2.24 -15.87
C VAL A 55 -6.06 -2.04 -14.45
N VAL A 56 -4.92 -1.38 -14.28
CA VAL A 56 -4.33 -1.14 -12.96
C VAL A 56 -5.27 -0.32 -12.09
N TYR A 57 -5.86 0.74 -12.63
CA TYR A 57 -6.86 1.54 -11.92
C TYR A 57 -8.09 0.72 -11.52
N SER A 58 -8.63 -0.08 -12.45
CA SER A 58 -9.81 -0.92 -12.19
C SER A 58 -9.58 -1.93 -11.07
N VAL A 59 -8.42 -2.60 -11.06
CA VAL A 59 -8.07 -3.57 -10.00
C VAL A 59 -7.87 -2.86 -8.65
N ILE A 60 -7.19 -1.71 -8.60
CA ILE A 60 -7.03 -0.95 -7.35
C ILE A 60 -8.39 -0.45 -6.84
N GLN A 61 -9.30 -0.07 -7.74
CA GLN A 61 -10.64 0.34 -7.38
C GLN A 61 -11.44 -0.81 -6.73
N GLU A 62 -11.31 -2.04 -7.23
CA GLU A 62 -11.91 -3.22 -6.61
C GLU A 62 -11.31 -3.52 -5.22
N MET A 63 -9.99 -3.38 -5.08
CA MET A 63 -9.31 -3.51 -3.78
C MET A 63 -9.84 -2.48 -2.77
N LEU A 64 -10.06 -1.24 -3.21
CA LEU A 64 -10.62 -0.15 -2.40
C LEU A 64 -12.08 -0.36 -2.02
N LEU A 65 -12.91 -0.86 -2.96
CA LEU A 65 -14.30 -1.19 -2.68
C LEU A 65 -14.40 -2.24 -1.58
N ARG A 66 -13.58 -3.29 -1.65
CA ARG A 66 -13.49 -4.32 -0.61
C ARG A 66 -13.08 -3.74 0.74
N ALA A 67 -11.99 -2.97 0.77
CA ALA A 67 -11.52 -2.31 1.99
C ALA A 67 -12.60 -1.41 2.61
N THR A 68 -13.34 -0.68 1.78
CA THR A 68 -14.46 0.18 2.21
C THR A 68 -15.59 -0.65 2.81
N VAL A 69 -15.99 -1.74 2.14
CA VAL A 69 -17.05 -2.63 2.62
C VAL A 69 -16.68 -3.26 3.97
N SER A 70 -15.42 -3.65 4.17
CA SER A 70 -14.96 -4.20 5.46
C SER A 70 -15.03 -3.17 6.59
N ASN A 71 -14.59 -1.93 6.36
CA ASN A 71 -14.71 -0.86 7.35
C ASN A 71 -16.18 -0.52 7.65
N LEU A 72 -17.03 -0.45 6.63
CA LEU A 72 -18.47 -0.21 6.79
C LEU A 72 -19.16 -1.37 7.52
N ARG A 73 -18.73 -2.61 7.32
CA ARG A 73 -19.23 -3.77 8.04
C ARG A 73 -18.91 -3.66 9.53
N GLU A 74 -17.66 -3.34 9.86
CA GLU A 74 -17.28 -3.15 11.25
C GLU A 74 -18.08 -2.02 11.90
N TYR A 75 -18.17 -0.86 11.24
CA TYR A 75 -19.01 0.24 11.69
C TYR A 75 -20.44 -0.21 11.95
N PHE A 76 -21.08 -0.85 10.97
CA PHE A 76 -22.46 -1.34 11.07
C PHE A 76 -22.64 -2.30 12.25
N CYS A 77 -21.73 -3.27 12.44
CA CYS A 77 -21.83 -4.22 13.53
C CYS A 77 -21.66 -3.55 14.90
N GLN A 78 -20.74 -2.57 15.02
CA GLN A 78 -20.55 -1.81 16.24
C GLN A 78 -21.80 -0.98 16.60
N GLU A 79 -22.43 -0.32 15.62
CA GLU A 79 -23.63 0.50 15.87
C GLU A 79 -24.86 -0.34 16.25
N ASN A 80 -24.91 -1.61 15.82
CA ASN A 80 -26.06 -2.49 16.05
C ASN A 80 -25.80 -3.56 17.13
N GLY A 81 -24.64 -3.55 17.78
CA GLY A 81 -24.29 -4.54 18.82
C GLY A 81 -24.19 -5.98 18.29
N ILE A 82 -23.82 -6.14 17.01
CA ILE A 82 -23.71 -7.44 16.35
C ILE A 82 -22.32 -8.01 16.61
N ASP A 83 -22.25 -9.21 17.19
CA ASP A 83 -21.02 -9.97 17.24
C ASP A 83 -20.73 -10.57 15.86
N PHE A 84 -19.73 -10.04 15.16
CA PHE A 84 -19.33 -10.50 13.84
C PHE A 84 -18.28 -11.62 13.87
N PHE A 85 -17.82 -12.03 15.06
CA PHE A 85 -17.00 -13.24 15.23
C PHE A 85 -17.86 -14.50 15.32
N ASP A 86 -19.14 -14.37 15.70
CA ASP A 86 -20.12 -15.45 15.62
C ASP A 86 -20.73 -15.55 14.22
N GLN A 87 -20.60 -16.72 13.61
CA GLN A 87 -21.05 -16.93 12.23
C GLN A 87 -22.58 -16.83 12.10
N ASN A 88 -23.35 -17.26 13.10
CA ASN A 88 -24.82 -17.20 13.03
C ASN A 88 -25.32 -15.74 13.11
N SER A 89 -24.76 -14.95 14.02
CA SER A 89 -24.99 -13.51 14.14
C SER A 89 -24.57 -12.77 12.87
N PHE A 90 -23.42 -13.12 12.29
CA PHE A 90 -22.98 -12.57 11.01
C PHE A 90 -23.98 -12.88 9.88
N ASP A 91 -24.28 -14.16 9.65
CA ASP A 91 -25.12 -14.61 8.54
C ASP A 91 -26.56 -14.06 8.67
N SER A 92 -27.10 -13.92 9.90
CA SER A 92 -28.41 -13.30 10.13
C SER A 92 -28.43 -11.77 9.91
N SER A 93 -27.29 -11.10 10.01
CA SER A 93 -27.16 -9.66 9.79
C SER A 93 -27.00 -9.24 8.32
N GLU A 94 -26.72 -10.19 7.41
CA GLU A 94 -26.38 -9.90 6.01
C GLU A 94 -27.44 -9.08 5.27
N GLU A 95 -28.73 -9.39 5.47
CA GLU A 95 -29.80 -8.67 4.79
C GLU A 95 -29.90 -7.22 5.28
N GLN A 96 -29.71 -7.00 6.58
CA GLN A 96 -29.74 -5.66 7.19
C GLN A 96 -28.53 -4.84 6.74
N PHE A 97 -27.34 -5.45 6.71
CA PHE A 97 -26.16 -4.79 6.19
C PHE A 97 -26.30 -4.39 4.72
N ARG A 98 -26.91 -5.25 3.89
CA ARG A 98 -27.19 -4.91 2.49
C ARG A 98 -28.13 -3.72 2.36
N LYS A 99 -29.19 -3.66 3.19
CA LYS A 99 -30.09 -2.49 3.24
C LYS A 99 -29.35 -1.23 3.68
N PHE A 100 -28.45 -1.36 4.66
CA PHE A 100 -27.57 -0.27 5.10
C PHE A 100 -26.71 0.24 3.95
N LEU A 101 -26.02 -0.63 3.20
CA LEU A 101 -25.21 -0.22 2.05
C LEU A 101 -26.03 0.50 0.96
N ASN A 102 -27.25 0.05 0.69
CA ASN A 102 -28.12 0.65 -0.33
C ASN A 102 -28.69 2.02 0.08
N THR A 103 -28.75 2.32 1.37
CA THR A 103 -29.28 3.58 1.93
C THR A 103 -28.18 4.48 2.51
N LEU A 104 -26.93 4.09 2.29
CA LEU A 104 -25.75 4.66 2.91
C LEU A 104 -25.50 6.10 2.41
N ASP A 105 -25.55 7.08 3.31
CA ASP A 105 -24.98 8.40 3.05
C ASP A 105 -23.51 8.41 3.49
N LEU A 106 -22.61 8.31 2.49
CA LEU A 106 -21.16 8.33 2.72
C LEU A 106 -20.68 9.58 3.45
N LYS A 107 -21.35 10.73 3.29
CA LYS A 107 -20.96 11.96 3.99
C LYS A 107 -21.30 11.86 5.48
N ALA A 108 -22.46 11.32 5.81
CA ALA A 108 -22.90 11.15 7.20
C ALA A 108 -22.02 10.15 7.96
N VAL A 109 -21.60 9.06 7.31
CA VAL A 109 -20.81 8.00 7.96
C VAL A 109 -19.32 8.34 8.07
N ARG A 110 -18.81 9.28 7.26
CA ARG A 110 -17.39 9.68 7.25
C ARG A 110 -16.86 10.07 8.63
N ASP A 111 -17.60 10.89 9.36
CA ASP A 111 -17.13 11.40 10.66
C ASP A 111 -17.14 10.30 11.73
N SER A 112 -18.09 9.36 11.64
CA SER A 112 -18.13 8.16 12.49
C SER A 112 -16.98 7.19 12.20
N LEU A 113 -16.64 6.96 10.92
CA LEU A 113 -15.47 6.15 10.56
C LEU A 113 -14.18 6.80 11.07
N LYS A 114 -14.09 8.13 10.99
CA LYS A 114 -12.96 8.89 11.52
C LYS A 114 -12.85 8.80 13.03
N SER A 115 -13.95 8.91 13.77
CA SER A 115 -13.93 8.83 15.24
C SER A 115 -13.55 7.43 15.76
N LYS A 116 -13.86 6.40 14.97
CA LYS A 116 -13.48 4.99 15.23
C LYS A 116 -12.13 4.59 14.63
N ASP A 117 -11.42 5.54 14.02
CA ASP A 117 -10.12 5.35 13.34
C ASP A 117 -10.14 4.29 12.22
N LEU A 118 -11.29 4.07 11.56
CA LEU A 118 -11.42 3.10 10.47
C LEU A 118 -10.94 3.71 9.14
N PHE A 119 -9.66 3.54 8.82
CA PHE A 119 -9.01 4.22 7.71
C PHE A 119 -9.01 3.41 6.40
N LEU A 120 -8.85 4.15 5.30
CA LEU A 120 -8.49 3.67 3.98
C LEU A 120 -7.19 4.36 3.57
N LYS A 121 -6.15 3.59 3.29
CA LYS A 121 -4.86 4.10 2.79
C LYS A 121 -4.48 3.40 1.51
N VAL A 122 -3.98 4.14 0.53
CA VAL A 122 -3.37 3.61 -0.68
C VAL A 122 -1.93 4.07 -0.76
N ILE A 123 -1.00 3.14 -0.93
CA ILE A 123 0.40 3.44 -1.19
C ILE A 123 0.74 2.93 -2.59
N ILE A 124 1.24 3.81 -3.45
CA ILE A 124 1.76 3.46 -4.77
C ILE A 124 3.28 3.67 -4.76
N ARG A 125 4.01 2.60 -5.05
CA ARG A 125 5.45 2.59 -5.26
C ARG A 125 5.73 2.28 -6.72
N HIS A 126 6.63 3.01 -7.33
CA HIS A 126 6.92 2.82 -8.75
C HIS A 126 8.39 3.14 -9.03
N ASN A 127 8.95 2.42 -9.99
CA ASN A 127 10.29 2.63 -10.50
C ASN A 127 10.35 2.10 -11.94
N HIS A 128 11.54 2.14 -12.57
CA HIS A 128 11.73 1.65 -13.93
C HIS A 128 11.41 0.15 -14.13
N THR A 129 11.43 -0.65 -13.05
CA THR A 129 11.17 -2.10 -13.12
C THR A 129 9.68 -2.44 -12.98
N GLY A 130 8.88 -1.58 -12.35
CA GLY A 130 7.47 -1.86 -12.11
C GLY A 130 6.77 -0.92 -11.15
N LEU A 131 5.48 -1.21 -10.93
CA LEU A 131 4.59 -0.51 -10.02
C LEU A 131 4.02 -1.49 -8.98
N ALA A 132 3.92 -1.06 -7.74
CA ALA A 132 3.24 -1.79 -6.67
C ALA A 132 2.23 -0.86 -5.99
N ALA A 133 0.96 -1.26 -5.99
CA ALA A 133 -0.11 -0.57 -5.28
C ALA A 133 -0.57 -1.42 -4.09
N GLU A 134 -0.64 -0.80 -2.92
CA GLU A 134 -1.09 -1.43 -1.68
C GLU A 134 -2.28 -0.66 -1.13
N VAL A 135 -3.39 -1.33 -0.89
CA VAL A 135 -4.60 -0.80 -0.27
C VAL A 135 -4.69 -1.38 1.14
N PHE A 136 -4.83 -0.50 2.12
CA PHE A 136 -4.86 -0.82 3.53
C PHE A 136 -6.19 -0.41 4.15
N ASN A 137 -6.70 -1.25 5.04
CA ASN A 137 -7.75 -0.92 5.98
C ASN A 137 -7.55 -1.68 7.30
N ASN A 138 -8.09 -1.17 8.39
CA ASN A 138 -7.89 -1.71 9.74
C ASN A 138 -9.18 -2.26 10.35
N SER A 139 -10.09 -2.76 9.52
CA SER A 139 -11.22 -3.51 10.05
C SER A 139 -10.73 -4.78 10.73
N LYS A 140 -11.43 -5.25 11.77
CA LYS A 140 -11.10 -6.51 12.42
C LYS A 140 -11.19 -7.68 11.44
N SER A 141 -10.18 -8.54 11.51
CA SER A 141 -10.12 -9.77 10.73
C SER A 141 -11.13 -10.79 11.26
N ILE A 142 -11.92 -11.36 10.34
CA ILE A 142 -12.93 -12.37 10.64
C ILE A 142 -12.48 -13.70 10.01
N PRO A 143 -12.05 -14.71 10.78
CA PRO A 143 -11.38 -15.90 10.26
C PRO A 143 -12.16 -16.65 9.18
N PHE A 144 -13.48 -16.86 9.37
CA PHE A 144 -14.29 -17.58 8.40
C PHE A 144 -14.50 -16.79 7.10
N ILE A 145 -14.50 -15.45 7.15
CA ILE A 145 -14.55 -14.60 5.94
C ILE A 145 -13.23 -14.66 5.19
N GLU A 146 -12.09 -14.63 5.90
CA GLU A 146 -10.78 -14.79 5.27
C GLU A 146 -10.63 -16.16 4.61
N GLU A 147 -11.11 -17.22 5.26
CA GLU A 147 -11.11 -18.57 4.69
C GLU A 147 -11.97 -18.66 3.42
N ARG A 148 -13.20 -18.09 3.46
CA ARG A 148 -14.09 -18.00 2.29
C ARG A 148 -13.41 -17.23 1.15
N LEU A 149 -12.79 -16.09 1.44
CA LEU A 149 -12.06 -15.27 0.46
C LEU A 149 -10.87 -16.02 -0.15
N ARG A 150 -10.12 -16.78 0.66
CA ARG A 150 -8.98 -17.56 0.19
C ARG A 150 -9.40 -18.68 -0.75
N LYS A 151 -10.48 -19.41 -0.42
CA LYS A 151 -11.06 -20.43 -1.30
C LYS A 151 -11.55 -19.82 -2.61
N TYR A 152 -12.27 -18.70 -2.51
CA TYR A 152 -12.74 -17.95 -3.66
C TYR A 152 -11.59 -17.53 -4.59
N LEU A 153 -10.53 -16.91 -4.04
CA LEU A 153 -9.36 -16.51 -4.82
C LEU A 153 -8.66 -17.70 -5.48
N ALA A 154 -8.53 -18.83 -4.77
CA ALA A 154 -7.94 -20.04 -5.33
C ALA A 154 -8.73 -20.56 -6.54
N SER A 155 -10.07 -20.58 -6.46
CA SER A 155 -10.93 -20.92 -7.60
C SER A 155 -10.83 -19.89 -8.72
N ALA A 156 -10.81 -18.60 -8.39
CA ALA A 156 -10.80 -17.53 -9.38
C ALA A 156 -9.51 -17.48 -10.23
N MET A 157 -8.39 -17.95 -9.69
CA MET A 157 -7.14 -18.11 -10.45
C MET A 157 -7.26 -19.10 -11.62
N GLU A 158 -8.22 -20.04 -11.57
CA GLU A 158 -8.43 -21.04 -12.62
C GLU A 158 -9.45 -20.59 -13.70
N TYR A 159 -10.17 -19.49 -13.47
CA TYR A 159 -11.17 -19.00 -14.41
C TYR A 159 -10.51 -18.53 -15.70
N LYS A 160 -10.99 -19.03 -16.84
CA LYS A 160 -10.57 -18.63 -18.19
C LYS A 160 -11.46 -17.55 -18.76
N ASN A 161 -12.71 -17.51 -18.34
CA ASN A 161 -13.69 -16.52 -18.77
C ASN A 161 -14.76 -16.32 -17.66
N LEU A 162 -15.68 -15.40 -17.91
CA LEU A 162 -16.74 -15.06 -16.96
C LEU A 162 -17.71 -16.21 -16.68
N MET A 163 -17.88 -17.16 -17.62
CA MET A 163 -18.78 -18.30 -17.41
C MET A 163 -18.24 -19.25 -16.33
N ASP A 164 -16.93 -19.40 -16.22
CA ASP A 164 -16.31 -20.23 -15.18
C ASP A 164 -16.64 -19.73 -13.77
N TYR A 165 -16.78 -18.41 -13.59
CA TYR A 165 -17.26 -17.81 -12.34
C TYR A 165 -18.69 -18.28 -12.01
N TYR A 166 -19.63 -18.11 -12.94
CA TYR A 166 -21.03 -18.48 -12.70
C TYR A 166 -21.21 -19.99 -12.48
N ASN A 167 -20.37 -20.81 -13.13
CA ASN A 167 -20.36 -22.26 -12.93
C ASN A 167 -19.81 -22.66 -11.55
N SER A 168 -18.83 -21.91 -11.03
CA SER A 168 -18.15 -22.22 -9.77
C SER A 168 -18.84 -21.61 -8.54
N TYR A 169 -19.65 -20.56 -8.74
CA TYR A 169 -20.36 -19.81 -7.69
C TYR A 169 -21.84 -19.59 -8.05
N PRO A 170 -22.65 -20.66 -8.22
CA PRO A 170 -24.04 -20.54 -8.66
C PRO A 170 -24.96 -19.88 -7.60
N GLU A 171 -24.57 -19.93 -6.32
CA GLU A 171 -25.25 -19.25 -5.22
C GLU A 171 -25.14 -17.71 -5.30
N ASP A 172 -24.10 -17.17 -5.93
CA ASP A 172 -23.92 -15.72 -6.09
C ASP A 172 -24.64 -15.19 -7.34
N LYS A 173 -25.95 -15.40 -7.38
CA LYS A 173 -26.84 -15.00 -8.50
C LYS A 173 -26.81 -13.50 -8.80
N GLU A 174 -26.48 -12.67 -7.81
CA GLU A 174 -26.40 -11.21 -7.93
C GLU A 174 -24.99 -10.74 -8.38
N GLY A 175 -24.01 -11.65 -8.49
CA GLY A 175 -22.65 -11.31 -8.90
C GLY A 175 -21.90 -10.45 -7.89
N LYS A 176 -22.18 -10.60 -6.59
CA LYS A 176 -21.59 -9.77 -5.52
C LYS A 176 -20.08 -9.88 -5.43
N ASN A 177 -19.54 -11.04 -5.77
CA ASN A 177 -18.12 -11.32 -5.77
C ASN A 177 -17.50 -11.21 -7.15
N LEU A 178 -18.23 -10.75 -8.17
CA LEU A 178 -17.75 -10.72 -9.55
C LEU A 178 -16.52 -9.83 -9.74
N GLY A 179 -16.38 -8.75 -8.97
CA GLY A 179 -15.33 -7.74 -9.14
C GLY A 179 -13.91 -8.30 -9.05
N LEU A 180 -13.64 -9.21 -8.12
CA LEU A 180 -12.32 -9.84 -8.01
C LEU A 180 -12.05 -10.86 -9.13
N ALA A 181 -13.03 -11.68 -9.50
CA ALA A 181 -12.90 -12.58 -10.64
C ALA A 181 -12.62 -11.79 -11.93
N PHE A 182 -13.35 -10.70 -12.13
CA PHE A 182 -13.15 -9.81 -13.26
C PHE A 182 -11.76 -9.15 -13.23
N SER A 183 -11.29 -8.73 -12.06
CA SER A 183 -9.92 -8.24 -11.86
C SER A 183 -8.87 -9.27 -12.29
N ILE A 184 -9.04 -10.53 -11.91
CA ILE A 184 -8.13 -11.63 -12.29
C ILE A 184 -8.16 -11.87 -13.81
N LEU A 185 -9.35 -11.88 -14.42
CA LEU A 185 -9.52 -12.04 -15.86
C LEU A 185 -8.86 -10.89 -16.64
N MET A 186 -9.11 -9.63 -16.26
CA MET A 186 -8.50 -8.46 -16.90
C MET A 186 -6.96 -8.46 -16.82
N LEU A 187 -6.41 -8.84 -15.66
CA LEU A 187 -4.96 -8.98 -15.51
C LEU A 187 -4.43 -10.01 -16.52
N ARG A 188 -5.08 -11.16 -16.64
CA ARG A 188 -4.66 -12.21 -17.58
C ARG A 188 -4.77 -11.78 -19.04
N GLU A 189 -5.89 -11.17 -19.42
CA GLU A 189 -6.15 -10.70 -20.79
C GLU A 189 -5.13 -9.65 -21.26
N THR A 190 -4.59 -8.87 -20.32
CA THR A 190 -3.55 -7.86 -20.60
C THR A 190 -2.12 -8.37 -20.42
N GLY A 191 -1.93 -9.69 -20.25
CA GLY A 191 -0.62 -10.31 -20.11
C GLY A 191 0.04 -10.07 -18.74
N LEU A 192 -0.68 -9.47 -17.79
CA LEU A 192 -0.25 -9.32 -16.41
C LEU A 192 -0.47 -10.63 -15.64
N LYS A 193 0.28 -10.81 -14.55
CA LYS A 193 0.28 -12.03 -13.74
C LYS A 193 -0.71 -11.91 -12.59
N PRO A 194 -1.87 -12.61 -12.60
CA PRO A 194 -2.87 -12.48 -11.53
C PRO A 194 -2.33 -12.89 -10.15
N GLU A 195 -1.30 -13.74 -10.08
CA GLU A 195 -0.67 -14.20 -8.83
C GLU A 195 0.08 -13.08 -8.09
N LEU A 196 0.27 -11.93 -8.76
CA LEU A 196 0.81 -10.70 -8.18
C LEU A 196 -0.26 -9.80 -7.56
N LEU A 197 -1.54 -10.16 -7.69
CA LEU A 197 -2.62 -9.68 -6.83
C LEU A 197 -2.70 -10.56 -5.58
N ARG A 198 -2.52 -9.97 -4.41
CA ARG A 198 -2.50 -10.67 -3.13
C ARG A 198 -3.33 -9.96 -2.08
N ILE A 199 -4.04 -10.72 -1.28
CA ILE A 199 -4.76 -10.21 -0.11
C ILE A 199 -4.20 -10.91 1.12
N SER A 200 -3.90 -10.13 2.15
CA SER A 200 -3.30 -10.62 3.40
C SER A 200 -3.72 -9.74 4.57
N SER A 201 -3.53 -10.24 5.78
CA SER A 201 -3.80 -9.50 7.02
C SER A 201 -2.56 -9.57 7.89
N ARG A 202 -2.15 -8.45 8.48
CA ARG A 202 -0.97 -8.36 9.36
C ARG A 202 -1.20 -7.32 10.44
N ASN A 203 -1.03 -7.69 11.71
CA ASN A 203 -1.16 -6.78 12.86
C ASN A 203 -2.46 -5.97 12.83
N ASP A 204 -3.60 -6.63 12.65
CA ASP A 204 -4.93 -6.01 12.55
C ASP A 204 -5.11 -5.01 11.39
N VAL A 205 -4.25 -5.09 10.38
CA VAL A 205 -4.38 -4.34 9.12
C VAL A 205 -4.50 -5.32 7.96
N HIS A 206 -5.58 -5.18 7.19
CA HIS A 206 -5.77 -5.85 5.92
C HIS A 206 -5.01 -5.11 4.83
N ILE A 207 -4.32 -5.88 3.99
CA ILE A 207 -3.48 -5.39 2.91
C ILE A 207 -3.84 -6.15 1.64
N SER A 208 -4.43 -5.43 0.69
CA SER A 208 -4.53 -5.89 -0.70
C SER A 208 -3.37 -5.27 -1.48
N ARG A 209 -2.62 -6.08 -2.22
CA ARG A 209 -1.46 -5.64 -3.00
C ARG A 209 -1.58 -6.09 -4.45
N LEU A 210 -1.34 -5.17 -5.37
CA LEU A 210 -1.16 -5.43 -6.79
C LEU A 210 0.27 -5.05 -7.19
N GLU A 211 0.99 -5.98 -7.83
CA GLU A 211 2.33 -5.74 -8.36
C GLU A 211 2.32 -5.90 -9.88
N ILE A 212 2.83 -4.90 -10.60
CA ILE A 212 2.85 -4.77 -12.05
C ILE A 212 4.31 -4.71 -12.52
N PRO A 213 4.89 -5.84 -12.96
CA PRO A 213 6.20 -5.87 -13.60
C PRO A 213 6.17 -5.10 -14.93
N PHE A 214 7.17 -4.26 -15.20
CA PHE A 214 7.37 -3.65 -16.51
C PHE A 214 8.29 -4.47 -17.42
N GLY A 215 9.06 -5.38 -16.80
CA GLY A 215 9.99 -6.31 -17.44
C GLY A 215 10.38 -7.46 -16.49
N GLU A 216 11.29 -8.32 -16.95
CA GLU A 216 11.73 -9.52 -16.21
C GLU A 216 12.59 -9.20 -14.98
N GLU A 217 13.22 -8.04 -14.97
CA GLU A 217 14.05 -7.54 -13.88
C GLU A 217 13.24 -7.24 -12.60
N TYR A 218 11.91 -7.11 -12.72
CA TYR A 218 11.04 -6.86 -11.60
C TYR A 218 11.11 -7.99 -10.57
N LYS A 219 11.47 -7.62 -9.34
CA LYS A 219 11.44 -8.53 -8.20
C LYS A 219 10.23 -8.21 -7.37
N SER A 220 9.33 -9.18 -7.23
CA SER A 220 8.16 -8.98 -6.37
C SER A 220 8.57 -8.72 -4.93
N ILE A 221 7.80 -7.92 -4.20
CA ILE A 221 8.07 -7.55 -2.80
C ILE A 221 8.26 -8.82 -1.95
N ARG A 222 7.45 -9.87 -2.20
CA ARG A 222 7.63 -11.17 -1.53
C ARG A 222 9.01 -11.77 -1.78
N LYS A 223 9.50 -11.77 -3.02
CA LYS A 223 10.84 -12.29 -3.36
C LYS A 223 11.94 -11.41 -2.75
N GLN A 224 11.75 -10.09 -2.69
CA GLN A 224 12.68 -9.18 -2.03
C GLN A 224 12.78 -9.49 -0.52
N ILE A 225 11.64 -9.67 0.15
CA ILE A 225 11.57 -10.06 1.56
C ILE A 225 12.22 -11.44 1.75
N LEU A 226 11.82 -12.46 1.01
CA LEU A 226 12.40 -13.81 1.13
C LEU A 226 13.91 -13.81 0.88
N LYS A 227 14.42 -13.03 -0.08
CA LYS A 227 15.87 -12.91 -0.31
C LYS A 227 16.55 -12.25 0.88
N SER A 228 15.94 -11.25 1.52
CA SER A 228 16.45 -10.71 2.79
C SER A 228 16.39 -11.72 3.94
N SER A 229 15.43 -12.65 3.92
CA SER A 229 15.25 -13.72 4.93
C SER A 229 16.12 -14.96 4.71
N ILE A 230 16.55 -15.25 3.48
CA ILE A 230 17.46 -16.37 3.16
C ILE A 230 18.89 -16.06 3.63
N PHE A 231 19.22 -14.79 3.89
CA PHE A 231 20.44 -14.41 4.60
C PHE A 231 20.34 -14.55 6.12
N THR A 232 19.25 -15.12 6.65
CA THR A 232 19.08 -15.38 8.09
C THR A 232 18.73 -16.84 8.32
N ASN A 233 19.75 -17.69 8.43
CA ASN A 233 19.70 -18.95 9.17
C ASN A 233 21.09 -19.24 9.73
N GLU A 234 21.35 -18.73 10.93
CA GLU A 234 21.88 -19.47 12.08
C GLU A 234 22.06 -18.49 13.25
N ASN A 235 21.32 -18.76 14.35
CA ASN A 235 21.60 -18.35 15.73
C ASN A 235 22.39 -17.06 15.98
N GLN A 236 21.71 -15.92 15.95
CA GLN A 236 22.02 -14.75 16.78
C GLN A 236 20.80 -13.80 16.74
N GLU A 237 20.42 -13.24 17.89
CA GLU A 237 19.42 -12.16 17.96
C GLU A 237 19.74 -11.08 16.92
N PRO A 238 18.73 -10.43 16.30
CA PRO A 238 18.97 -9.50 15.20
C PRO A 238 19.70 -8.25 15.69
N GLU A 239 21.03 -8.25 15.62
CA GLU A 239 21.83 -7.03 15.68
C GLU A 239 21.44 -6.14 14.49
N LEU A 240 20.90 -4.96 14.81
CA LEU A 240 20.54 -3.91 13.85
C LEU A 240 21.79 -3.54 13.02
N PRO A 241 21.73 -3.51 11.67
CA PRO A 241 22.91 -3.58 10.81
C PRO A 241 23.66 -2.26 10.62
N TRP A 242 23.56 -1.34 11.58
CA TRP A 242 24.17 -0.01 11.45
C TRP A 242 24.92 0.26 12.75
N LYS A 243 26.24 0.33 12.63
CA LYS A 243 27.05 0.94 13.68
C LYS A 243 26.52 2.35 13.89
N THR A 244 26.27 2.67 15.15
CA THR A 244 25.87 4.02 15.54
C THR A 244 27.06 4.67 16.24
N SER A 245 27.37 5.88 15.81
CA SER A 245 28.48 6.66 16.34
C SER A 245 27.95 7.88 17.07
N ARG A 246 28.57 8.21 18.20
CA ARG A 246 28.22 9.41 18.95
C ARG A 246 28.91 10.62 18.33
N CYS A 247 28.12 11.58 17.88
CA CYS A 247 28.64 12.85 17.38
C CYS A 247 29.34 13.62 18.50
N SER A 248 30.60 13.96 18.30
CA SER A 248 31.39 14.68 19.30
C SER A 248 31.05 16.17 19.41
N TYR A 249 30.25 16.70 18.48
CA TYR A 249 29.78 18.09 18.51
C TYR A 249 28.44 18.24 19.23
N CYS A 250 27.41 17.49 18.83
CA CYS A 250 26.06 17.59 19.42
C CYS A 250 25.73 16.50 20.45
N GLY A 251 26.65 15.55 20.67
CA GLY A 251 26.48 14.46 21.63
C GLY A 251 25.47 13.37 21.23
N ARG A 252 24.80 13.52 20.08
CA ARG A 252 23.77 12.58 19.59
C ARG A 252 24.40 11.30 19.04
N THR A 253 23.81 10.16 19.37
CA THR A 253 24.08 8.90 18.69
C THR A 253 23.39 8.93 17.33
N VAL A 254 24.19 8.83 16.26
CA VAL A 254 23.72 8.89 14.88
C VAL A 254 24.17 7.65 14.13
N ASP A 255 23.44 7.33 13.07
CA ASP A 255 23.81 6.28 12.14
C ASP A 255 25.14 6.62 11.44
N ASP A 256 26.03 5.64 11.26
CA ASP A 256 27.34 5.83 10.63
C ASP A 256 27.26 6.43 9.22
N ARG A 257 26.15 6.26 8.47
CA ARG A 257 25.96 6.89 7.15
C ARG A 257 25.89 8.41 7.19
N ILE A 258 25.52 8.95 8.34
CA ILE A 258 25.46 10.40 8.57
C ILE A 258 26.54 10.83 9.56
N PHE A 259 27.57 10.00 9.79
CA PHE A 259 28.70 10.30 10.65
C PHE A 259 30.01 10.32 9.85
N PHE A 260 30.76 11.40 9.98
CA PHE A 260 32.01 11.62 9.28
C PHE A 260 33.16 11.51 10.29
N SER A 261 33.89 10.39 10.25
CA SER A 261 35.15 10.19 11.00
C SER A 261 36.32 10.92 10.35
N LYS A 262 36.26 11.12 9.02
CA LYS A 262 37.15 11.96 8.21
C LYS A 262 36.31 12.66 7.15
N ILE A 263 36.76 13.82 6.69
CA ILE A 263 36.12 14.55 5.59
C ILE A 263 36.67 14.02 4.25
N PRO A 264 35.79 13.60 3.33
CA PRO A 264 36.18 13.29 1.95
C PRO A 264 36.82 14.50 1.25
N GLU A 265 37.86 14.27 0.44
CA GLU A 265 38.68 15.31 -0.20
C GLU A 265 37.90 16.19 -1.20
N ASP A 266 36.75 15.70 -1.66
CA ASP A 266 35.85 16.33 -2.63
C ASP A 266 34.84 17.32 -2.01
N ILE A 267 34.79 17.45 -0.68
CA ILE A 267 33.86 18.36 0.00
C ILE A 267 34.52 19.73 0.27
N PRO A 268 34.01 20.83 -0.31
CA PRO A 268 34.53 22.17 -0.05
C PRO A 268 34.06 22.65 1.33
N VAL A 269 34.95 22.61 2.31
CA VAL A 269 34.73 23.11 3.67
C VAL A 269 35.57 24.35 3.96
N LYS A 270 35.02 25.29 4.74
CA LYS A 270 35.72 26.50 5.25
C LYS A 270 36.89 26.21 6.21
N GLY A 271 37.30 24.94 6.30
CA GLY A 271 38.28 24.37 7.22
C GLY A 271 37.76 23.05 7.80
N ILE A 272 38.67 22.14 8.16
CA ILE A 272 38.30 20.87 8.82
C ILE A 272 37.68 21.21 10.20
N PRO A 273 36.50 20.73 10.59
CA PRO A 273 35.92 20.95 11.91
C PRO A 273 36.79 20.34 13.01
N GLU A 274 36.90 21.04 14.16
CA GLU A 274 37.70 20.60 15.31
C GLU A 274 37.40 19.16 15.78
N PRO A 275 36.13 18.70 15.87
CA PRO A 275 35.83 17.32 16.27
C PRO A 275 36.43 16.26 15.32
N VAL A 276 36.56 16.59 14.03
CA VAL A 276 37.18 15.70 13.03
C VAL A 276 38.70 15.79 13.10
N ARG A 277 39.28 16.99 13.34
CA ARG A 277 40.73 17.16 13.55
C ARG A 277 41.24 16.37 14.74
N SER A 278 40.46 16.31 15.82
CA SER A 278 40.78 15.57 17.05
C SER A 278 40.46 14.07 16.95
N GLY A 279 40.07 13.57 15.77
CA GLY A 279 39.79 12.15 15.53
C GLY A 279 38.46 11.63 16.08
N ASN A 280 37.58 12.52 16.58
CA ASN A 280 36.38 12.16 17.33
C ASN A 280 35.08 12.19 16.48
N GLY A 281 35.16 12.56 15.20
CA GLY A 281 34.08 12.50 14.21
C GLY A 281 32.86 13.41 14.48
N ILE A 282 32.11 13.71 13.42
CA ILE A 282 30.99 14.67 13.45
C ILE A 282 29.80 14.16 12.62
N CYS A 283 28.56 14.43 13.03
CA CYS A 283 27.39 14.08 12.22
C CYS A 283 27.14 15.08 11.09
N ALA A 284 26.48 14.63 10.01
CA ALA A 284 26.16 15.41 8.82
C ALA A 284 25.41 16.71 9.12
N TRP A 285 24.52 16.68 10.12
CA TRP A 285 23.78 17.87 10.55
C TRP A 285 24.69 18.94 11.15
N CYS A 286 25.62 18.56 12.03
CA CYS A 286 26.59 19.50 12.61
C CYS A 286 27.64 19.92 11.58
N PHE A 287 27.99 19.02 10.66
CA PHE A 287 28.92 19.31 9.58
C PHE A 287 28.40 20.36 8.59
N SER A 288 27.08 20.40 8.36
CA SER A 288 26.45 21.38 7.45
C SER A 288 26.79 22.84 7.75
N SER A 289 27.12 23.18 9.01
CA SER A 289 27.51 24.53 9.41
C SER A 289 28.92 24.95 8.95
N TYR A 290 29.72 24.00 8.45
CA TYR A 290 31.09 24.20 7.99
C TYR A 290 31.24 24.07 6.46
N LEU A 291 30.15 23.74 5.76
CA LEU A 291 30.11 23.73 4.29
C LEU A 291 30.21 25.16 3.77
N THR A 292 30.95 25.33 2.66
CA THR A 292 31.24 26.63 2.06
C THR A 292 30.11 27.13 1.20
#